data_AF-A0A2S7IM39-F1
#
_entry.id   AF-A0A2S7IM39-F1
#
_cell.length_a   1.000
_cell.length_b   1.000
_cell.length_c   1.000
_cell.angle_alpha   90.00
_cell.angle_beta   90.00
_cell.angle_gamma   90.00
#
_symmetry.space_group_name_H-M   'P 1'
#
loop_
_entity.id
_entity.type
_entity.pdbx_description
1 polymer ?
#
loop_
_entity_poly.entity_id
_entity_poly.type
_entity_poly.pdbx_seq_one_letter_code
_entity_poly.pdbx_strand_id
1 'polypeptide(L)'
;MITYPSKVGLELVLPISILCLGIASFMAYQGIWLGLGIILLCSLFIIHVFSTTVYQMDTDTLRISSGFLFQERIEIKSIRKVSKSRNILQSPALSLDRIELIYNRFDHILLSPRDKAGFVAELLKRNPSIEVQL
;
A
#
# COMPACT_ATOMS: atom_id res chain seq x y z
N MET A 1 -14.48 -9.97 11.05
CA MET A 1 -13.73 -8.92 10.34
C MET A 1 -12.29 -8.88 10.87
N ILE A 2 -11.29 -9.22 10.05
CA ILE A 2 -9.86 -9.18 10.41
C ILE A 2 -9.21 -8.03 9.64
N THR A 3 -8.37 -7.24 10.30
CA THR A 3 -7.70 -6.08 9.67
C THR A 3 -6.19 -6.28 9.63
N TYR A 4 -5.61 -6.12 8.44
CA TYR A 4 -4.18 -6.16 8.20
C TYR A 4 -3.70 -4.75 7.79
N PRO A 5 -2.81 -4.10 8.54
CA PRO A 5 -2.25 -2.82 8.13
C PRO A 5 -1.27 -2.99 6.98
N SER A 6 -1.13 -1.95 6.15
CA SER A 6 -0.09 -1.93 5.12
C SER A 6 1.31 -1.74 5.71
N LYS A 7 2.28 -2.43 5.12
CA LYS A 7 3.71 -2.23 5.38
C LYS A 7 4.14 -0.96 4.66
N VAL A 8 4.54 0.05 5.44
CA VAL A 8 5.24 1.21 4.91
C VAL A 8 6.70 0.82 4.70
N GLY A 9 7.16 0.82 3.46
CA GLY A 9 8.54 0.53 3.10
C GLY A 9 9.40 1.77 3.33
N LEU A 10 10.49 1.60 4.09
CA LEU A 10 11.48 2.66 4.31
C LEU A 10 12.06 3.17 2.98
N GLU A 11 12.14 2.29 1.98
CA GLU A 11 12.65 2.54 0.63
C GLU A 11 11.87 3.62 -0.12
N LEU A 12 10.57 3.82 0.18
CA LEU A 12 9.78 4.89 -0.41
C LEU A 12 9.87 6.17 0.43
N VAL A 13 9.90 6.02 1.76
CA VAL A 13 9.94 7.15 2.70
C VAL A 13 11.27 7.91 2.64
N LEU A 14 12.39 7.20 2.56
CA LEU A 14 13.75 7.76 2.52
C LEU A 14 13.99 8.73 1.34
N PRO A 15 13.78 8.35 0.07
CA PRO A 15 14.05 9.25 -1.04
C PRO A 15 13.11 10.47 -1.04
N ILE A 16 11.85 10.28 -0.66
CA ILE A 16 10.88 11.39 -0.55
C ILE A 16 11.30 12.33 0.59
N SER A 17 11.70 11.80 1.74
CA SER A 17 12.11 12.63 2.88
C SER A 17 13.39 13.40 2.60
N ILE A 18 14.39 12.77 1.97
CA ILE A 18 15.64 13.42 1.55
C ILE A 18 15.36 14.55 0.56
N LEU A 19 14.50 14.31 -0.44
CA LEU A 19 14.11 15.32 -1.42
C LEU A 19 13.40 16.50 -0.75
N CYS A 20 12.40 16.23 0.10
CA CYS A 20 11.68 17.28 0.83
C CYS A 20 12.59 18.09 1.76
N LEU A 21 13.52 17.43 2.48
CA LEU A 21 14.51 18.09 3.34
C LEU A 21 15.48 18.97 2.54
N GLY A 22 15.93 18.50 1.36
CA GLY A 22 16.81 19.26 0.48
C GLY A 22 16.14 20.53 -0.03
N ILE A 23 14.90 20.42 -0.51
CA ILE A 23 14.12 21.58 -0.98
C ILE A 23 13.82 22.54 0.18
N ALA A 24 13.42 22.02 1.35
CA ALA A 24 13.17 22.83 2.54
C ALA A 24 14.41 23.60 3.00
N SER A 25 15.58 22.97 3.00
CA SER A 25 16.86 23.59 3.37
C SER A 25 17.26 24.70 2.39
N PHE A 26 17.05 24.47 1.09
CA PHE A 26 17.30 25.49 0.06
C PHE A 26 16.34 26.69 0.17
N MET A 27 15.06 26.44 0.46
CA MET A 27 14.08 27.51 0.71
C MET A 27 14.38 28.30 1.97
N ALA A 28 14.86 27.63 3.04
CA ALA A 28 15.31 28.28 4.27
C ALA A 28 16.49 29.22 4.00
N TYR A 29 17.47 28.79 3.20
CA TYR A 29 18.62 29.61 2.82
C TYR A 29 18.21 30.87 2.05
N GLN A 30 17.20 30.76 1.18
CA GLN A 30 16.66 31.91 0.44
C GLN A 30 15.65 32.76 1.24
N GLY A 31 15.34 32.39 2.48
CA GLY A 31 14.37 33.12 3.32
C GLY A 31 12.91 33.00 2.86
N ILE A 32 12.57 31.98 2.06
CA ILE A 32 11.23 31.76 1.53
C ILE A 32 10.38 30.97 2.55
N TRP A 33 9.99 31.65 3.63
CA TRP A 33 9.25 31.04 4.74
C TRP A 33 7.88 30.46 4.34
N LEU A 34 7.22 31.08 3.36
CA LEU A 34 5.90 30.64 2.88
C LEU A 34 5.98 29.29 2.16
N GLY A 35 7.08 29.04 1.43
CA GLY A 35 7.34 27.77 0.76
C GLY A 35 7.64 26.62 1.74
N LEU A 36 8.34 26.92 2.84
CA LEU A 36 8.56 25.98 3.94
C LEU A 36 7.25 25.49 4.55
N GLY A 37 6.29 26.39 4.77
CA GLY A 37 4.97 26.03 5.29
C GLY A 37 4.21 25.09 4.36
N ILE A 38 4.26 25.33 3.05
CA ILE A 38 3.62 24.48 2.04
C ILE A 38 4.26 23.09 2.00
N ILE A 39 5.60 23.01 2.02
CA ILE A 39 6.31 21.72 2.03
C ILE A 39 5.99 20.90 3.28
N LEU A 40 5.92 21.55 4.44
CA LEU A 40 5.55 20.88 5.69
C LEU A 40 4.15 20.28 5.60
N LEU A 41 3.19 21.06 5.09
CA LEU A 41 1.80 20.61 4.92
C LEU A 41 1.69 19.44 3.94
N CYS A 42 2.37 19.52 2.79
CA CYS A 42 2.43 18.43 1.82
C CYS A 42 3.05 17.16 2.42
N SER A 43 4.14 17.31 3.19
CA SER A 43 4.80 16.17 3.84
C SER A 43 3.89 15.49 4.86
N LEU A 44 3.19 16.27 5.69
CA LEU A 44 2.19 15.76 6.64
C LEU A 44 1.05 15.04 5.92
N PHE A 45 0.55 15.60 4.82
CA PHE A 45 -0.50 14.98 4.02
C PHE A 45 -0.05 13.64 3.42
N ILE A 46 1.17 13.58 2.88
CA ILE A 46 1.75 12.34 2.34
C ILE A 46 1.86 11.27 3.44
N ILE A 47 2.37 11.62 4.61
CA ILE A 47 2.47 10.71 5.77
C ILE A 47 1.07 10.22 6.19
N HIS A 48 0.08 11.11 6.21
CA HIS A 48 -1.29 10.77 6.59
C HIS A 48 -1.93 9.77 5.62
N VAL A 49 -1.80 10.00 4.31
CA VAL A 49 -2.28 9.07 3.27
C VAL A 49 -1.58 7.71 3.41
N PHE A 50 -0.28 7.73 3.70
CA PHE A 50 0.49 6.52 3.86
C PHE A 50 0.16 5.70 5.11
N SER A 51 -0.20 6.36 6.22
CA SER A 51 -0.52 5.68 7.47
C SER A 51 -1.95 5.09 7.50
N THR A 52 -2.78 5.41 6.51
CA THR A 52 -4.21 5.04 6.52
C THR A 52 -4.55 3.88 5.57
N THR A 53 -3.54 3.23 4.95
CA THR A 53 -3.76 2.05 4.13
C THR A 53 -3.99 0.80 4.98
N VAL A 54 -5.21 0.26 4.93
CA VAL A 54 -5.65 -0.92 5.68
C VAL A 54 -6.39 -1.90 4.77
N TYR A 55 -6.15 -3.19 5.01
CA TYR A 55 -6.81 -4.28 4.33
C TYR A 55 -7.76 -4.97 5.31
N GLN A 56 -9.05 -4.96 5.02
CA GLN A 56 -10.08 -5.55 5.86
C GLN A 56 -10.62 -6.80 5.17
N MET A 57 -10.43 -7.96 5.78
CA MET A 57 -11.06 -9.20 5.35
C MET A 57 -12.37 -9.41 6.12
N ASP A 58 -13.47 -9.30 5.38
CA ASP A 58 -14.78 -9.76 5.81
C ASP A 58 -15.13 -11.11 5.18
N THR A 59 -16.23 -11.72 5.59
CA THR A 59 -16.57 -13.15 5.41
C THR A 59 -16.30 -13.67 4.00
N ASP A 60 -16.76 -12.95 2.97
CA ASP A 60 -16.59 -13.33 1.56
C ASP A 60 -15.92 -12.22 0.72
N THR A 61 -15.53 -11.11 1.37
CA THR A 61 -15.03 -9.91 0.67
C THR A 61 -13.74 -9.38 1.31
N LEU A 62 -12.77 -9.10 0.46
CA LEU A 62 -11.57 -8.35 0.78
C LEU A 62 -11.81 -6.87 0.44
N ARG A 63 -11.85 -6.02 1.47
CA ARG A 63 -11.94 -4.57 1.30
C ARG A 63 -10.54 -3.96 1.45
N ILE A 64 -10.12 -3.24 0.43
CA ILE A 64 -8.83 -2.56 0.38
C ILE A 64 -9.13 -1.08 0.52
N SER A 65 -8.62 -0.44 1.56
CA SER A 65 -8.81 0.99 1.79
C SER A 65 -7.44 1.66 1.89
N SER A 66 -7.19 2.66 1.07
CA SER A 66 -5.99 3.51 1.14
C SER A 66 -6.41 4.93 1.48
N GLY A 67 -6.44 5.23 2.79
CA GLY A 67 -6.95 6.50 3.28
C GLY A 67 -8.37 6.79 2.84
N PHE A 68 -8.61 8.05 2.46
CA PHE A 68 -9.90 8.51 1.93
C PHE A 68 -10.00 8.40 0.40
N LEU A 69 -8.88 8.21 -0.29
CA LEU A 69 -8.80 8.37 -1.74
C LEU A 69 -9.13 7.10 -2.53
N PHE A 70 -8.91 5.93 -1.94
CA PHE A 70 -9.07 4.68 -2.67
C PHE A 70 -9.76 3.62 -1.83
N GLN A 71 -10.86 3.09 -2.34
CA GLN A 71 -11.60 2.01 -1.70
C GLN A 71 -12.04 0.98 -2.75
N GLU A 72 -11.39 -0.17 -2.70
CA GLU A 72 -11.64 -1.32 -3.58
C GLU A 72 -12.30 -2.45 -2.77
N ARG A 73 -13.17 -3.21 -3.42
CA ARG A 73 -13.85 -4.38 -2.81
C ARG A 73 -13.75 -5.55 -3.78
N ILE A 74 -13.15 -6.64 -3.32
CA ILE A 74 -12.89 -7.83 -4.11
C ILE A 74 -13.54 -9.03 -3.42
N GLU A 75 -14.28 -9.83 -4.16
CA GLU A 75 -14.82 -11.10 -3.65
C GLU A 75 -13.71 -12.13 -3.50
N ILE A 76 -13.61 -12.79 -2.35
CA ILE A 76 -12.52 -13.75 -2.08
C ILE A 76 -12.61 -14.96 -3.02
N LYS A 77 -13.83 -15.34 -3.43
CA LYS A 77 -14.09 -16.40 -4.42
C LYS A 77 -13.58 -16.05 -5.82
N SER A 78 -13.50 -14.76 -6.16
CA SER A 78 -13.00 -14.31 -7.46
C SER A 78 -11.47 -14.38 -7.56
N ILE A 79 -10.78 -14.49 -6.42
CA ILE A 79 -9.33 -14.59 -6.34
C ILE A 79 -8.89 -15.96 -6.83
N ARG A 80 -8.00 -15.99 -7.81
CA ARG A 80 -7.49 -17.21 -8.44
C ARG A 80 -6.06 -17.53 -8.04
N LYS A 81 -5.25 -16.48 -7.85
CA LYS A 81 -3.81 -16.65 -7.64
C LYS A 81 -3.24 -15.55 -6.74
N VAL A 82 -2.33 -15.96 -5.87
CA VAL A 82 -1.48 -15.10 -5.05
C VAL A 82 -0.03 -15.33 -5.46
N SER A 83 0.65 -14.32 -5.98
CA SER A 83 2.06 -14.39 -6.37
C SER A 83 2.90 -13.39 -5.60
N LYS A 84 4.20 -13.67 -5.42
CA LYS A 84 5.16 -12.64 -4.98
C LYS A 84 5.45 -11.71 -6.16
N SER A 85 5.17 -10.43 -5.99
CA SER A 85 5.44 -9.46 -7.06
C SER A 85 6.94 -9.18 -7.12
N ARG A 86 7.53 -9.35 -8.31
CA ARG A 86 8.87 -8.85 -8.67
C ARG A 86 8.80 -7.54 -9.46
N ASN A 87 7.59 -7.06 -9.77
CA ASN A 87 7.38 -5.86 -10.58
C ASN A 87 7.40 -4.61 -9.69
N ILE A 88 8.50 -3.87 -9.79
CA ILE A 88 8.78 -2.63 -9.04
C ILE A 88 7.96 -1.44 -9.58
N LEU A 89 7.58 -1.48 -10.86
CA LEU A 89 7.16 -0.31 -11.64
C LEU A 89 5.64 -0.10 -11.79
N GLN A 90 4.81 -1.10 -11.50
CA GLN A 90 3.37 -1.02 -11.76
C GLN A 90 2.60 -1.02 -10.43
N SER A 91 1.92 0.08 -10.10
CA SER A 91 0.96 0.30 -8.99
C SER A 91 1.45 1.15 -7.78
N PRO A 92 0.58 2.03 -7.24
CA PRO A 92 0.86 2.88 -6.08
C PRO A 92 0.77 2.07 -4.77
N ALA A 93 1.88 1.49 -4.32
CA ALA A 93 1.98 0.86 -3.00
C ALA A 93 3.30 1.21 -2.28
N LEU A 94 3.31 1.18 -0.95
CA LEU A 94 4.34 1.85 -0.13
C LEU A 94 5.62 1.05 0.13
N SER A 95 5.74 -0.16 -0.37
CA SER A 95 6.84 -1.07 -0.06
C SER A 95 7.21 -1.90 -1.28
N LEU A 96 8.48 -2.23 -1.51
CA LEU A 96 8.90 -3.15 -2.60
C LEU A 96 8.53 -4.61 -2.30
N ASP A 97 8.30 -4.93 -1.03
CA ASP A 97 7.90 -6.25 -0.58
C ASP A 97 6.38 -6.44 -0.75
N ARG A 98 5.91 -6.67 -1.99
CA ARG A 98 4.47 -6.78 -2.34
C ARG A 98 4.06 -8.21 -2.72
N ILE A 99 2.79 -8.52 -2.52
CA ILE A 99 2.11 -9.69 -3.09
C ILE A 99 1.12 -9.21 -4.14
N GLU A 100 0.97 -9.98 -5.21
CA GLU A 100 0.00 -9.75 -6.27
C GLU A 100 -1.17 -10.71 -6.08
N LEU A 101 -2.39 -10.18 -6.11
CA LEU A 101 -3.62 -10.95 -6.20
C LEU A 101 -4.17 -10.84 -7.61
N ILE A 102 -4.37 -11.97 -8.27
CA ILE A 102 -5.10 -12.05 -9.54
C ILE A 102 -6.52 -12.48 -9.22
N TYR A 103 -7.48 -11.67 -9.64
CA TYR A 103 -8.90 -11.86 -9.42
C TYR A 103 -9.69 -11.64 -10.72
N ASN A 104 -10.92 -12.14 -10.79
CA ASN A 104 -11.72 -12.15 -12.01
C ASN A 104 -10.96 -12.82 -13.20
N ARG A 105 -11.06 -12.25 -14.41
CA ARG A 105 -10.48 -12.84 -15.63
C ARG A 105 -9.10 -12.25 -15.98
N PHE A 106 -8.90 -10.96 -15.73
CA PHE A 106 -7.66 -10.23 -16.07
C PHE A 106 -7.27 -9.18 -15.02
N ASP A 107 -8.01 -9.10 -13.92
CA ASP A 107 -7.78 -8.07 -12.92
C ASP A 107 -6.69 -8.53 -11.94
N HIS A 108 -5.83 -7.60 -11.56
CA HIS A 108 -4.80 -7.86 -10.58
C HIS A 108 -4.61 -6.64 -9.69
N ILE A 109 -4.24 -6.89 -8.43
CA ILE A 109 -3.94 -5.84 -7.47
C ILE A 109 -2.70 -6.19 -6.67
N LEU A 110 -1.84 -5.19 -6.44
CA LEU A 110 -0.67 -5.34 -5.60
C LEU A 110 -0.99 -4.86 -4.19
N LEU A 111 -0.69 -5.72 -3.21
CA LEU A 111 -0.89 -5.46 -1.79
C LEU A 111 0.43 -5.64 -1.04
N SER A 112 0.60 -4.89 0.04
CA SER A 112 1.74 -5.01 0.94
C SER A 112 1.29 -5.17 2.38
N PRO A 113 0.55 -6.24 2.74
CA PRO A 113 0.15 -6.46 4.13
C PRO A 113 1.38 -6.63 5.01
N ARG A 114 1.36 -6.03 6.21
CA ARG A 114 2.45 -6.13 7.19
C ARG A 114 2.70 -7.57 7.61
N ASP A 115 1.63 -8.34 7.78
CA ASP A 115 1.68 -9.78 8.02
C ASP A 115 1.20 -10.53 6.76
N LYS A 116 2.13 -10.83 5.86
CA LYS A 116 1.85 -11.54 4.61
C LYS A 116 1.43 -12.99 4.84
N ALA A 117 2.10 -13.67 5.76
CA ALA A 117 1.86 -15.08 6.03
C ALA A 117 0.45 -15.26 6.60
N GLY A 118 0.07 -14.45 7.59
CA GLY A 118 -1.28 -14.46 8.14
C GLY A 118 -2.33 -14.06 7.11
N PHE A 119 -2.06 -13.06 6.27
CA PHE A 119 -2.95 -12.63 5.20
C PHE A 119 -3.22 -13.77 4.19
N VAL A 120 -2.18 -14.44 3.70
CA VAL A 120 -2.33 -15.52 2.71
C VAL A 120 -2.97 -16.77 3.33
N ALA A 121 -2.63 -17.11 4.57
CA ALA A 121 -3.26 -18.22 5.29
C ALA A 121 -4.77 -18.02 5.45
N GLU A 122 -5.20 -16.80 5.78
CA GLU A 122 -6.62 -16.46 5.94
C GLU A 122 -7.37 -16.48 4.60
N LEU A 123 -6.73 -16.04 3.51
CA LEU A 123 -7.28 -16.18 2.15
C LEU A 123 -7.48 -17.64 1.77
N LEU A 124 -6.46 -18.49 1.97
CA LEU A 124 -6.53 -19.92 1.67
C LEU A 124 -7.58 -20.64 2.50
N LYS A 125 -7.75 -20.25 3.76
CA LYS A 125 -8.78 -20.81 4.64
C LYS A 125 -10.20 -20.60 4.12
N ARG A 126 -10.42 -19.46 3.44
CA ARG A 126 -11.73 -19.08 2.88
C ARG A 126 -11.93 -19.55 1.45
N ASN A 127 -10.86 -19.58 0.68
CA ASN A 127 -10.84 -20.10 -0.68
C ASN A 127 -9.60 -20.98 -0.89
N PRO A 128 -9.72 -22.30 -0.65
CA PRO A 128 -8.62 -23.25 -0.82
C PRO A 128 -8.19 -23.44 -2.28
N SER A 129 -8.97 -22.96 -3.25
CA SER A 129 -8.67 -23.11 -4.68
C SER A 129 -7.66 -22.08 -5.21
N ILE A 130 -7.24 -21.13 -4.36
CA ILE A 130 -6.26 -20.11 -4.71
C ILE A 130 -4.89 -20.77 -4.96
N GLU A 131 -4.31 -20.52 -6.12
CA GLU A 131 -2.95 -20.93 -6.42
C GLU A 131 -1.95 -19.99 -5.73
N VAL A 132 -0.98 -20.53 -4.99
CA VAL A 132 0.01 -19.72 -4.26
C VAL A 132 1.40 -19.92 -4.84
N GLN A 133 2.01 -18.81 -5.29
CA GLN A 133 3.37 -18.73 -5.83
C GLN A 133 4.15 -17.62 -5.10
N LEU A 134 4.51 -17.85 -3.83
CA LEU A 134 5.23 -16.90 -2.96
C LEU A 134 6.75 -17.01 -3.06
#